data_AF-A0A7W8RT55-F1
#
_entry.id   AF-A0A7W8RT55-F1
#
_cell.length_a   1.000
_cell.length_b   1.000
_cell.length_c   1.000
_cell.angle_alpha   90.00
_cell.angle_beta   90.00
_cell.angle_gamma   90.00
#
_symmetry.space_group_name_H-M   'P 1'
#
loop_
_entity.id
_entity.type
_entity.pdbx_description
1 polymer ?
#
loop_
_entity_poly.entity_id
_entity_poly.type
_entity_poly.pdbx_seq_one_letter_code
_entity_poly.pdbx_strand_id
1 'polypeptide(L)'
;MLQLRVSLRGVSPPVWWRLLIPEQITVAQLHRVMQLAMGSNDEHLHRFVIRGWRYGGHRDGALQFFDGPDTLSLAAFDLREHERVAYVYDFTS
;
A
#
# COMPACT_ATOMS: atom_id res chain seq x y z
N MET A 1 -3.65 9.67 -13.54
CA MET A 1 -3.52 8.19 -13.70
C MET A 1 -2.13 7.79 -13.26
N LEU A 2 -1.98 6.72 -12.48
CA LEU A 2 -0.72 6.30 -11.88
C LEU A 2 -0.38 4.87 -12.30
N GLN A 3 0.88 4.64 -12.68
CA GLN A 3 1.40 3.30 -12.96
C GLN A 3 2.34 2.87 -11.82
N LEU A 4 1.99 1.79 -11.14
CA LEU A 4 2.79 1.22 -10.06
C LEU A 4 3.41 -0.10 -10.49
N ARG A 5 4.68 -0.28 -10.13
CA ARG A 5 5.33 -1.60 -10.13
C ARG A 5 5.40 -2.10 -8.70
N VAL A 6 4.66 -3.18 -8.42
CA VAL A 6 4.67 -3.85 -7.11
C VAL A 6 5.60 -5.05 -7.22
N SER A 7 6.53 -5.22 -6.28
CA SER A 7 7.48 -6.34 -6.30
C SER A 7 7.61 -6.97 -4.92
N LEU A 8 7.62 -8.30 -4.85
CA LEU A 8 7.98 -9.02 -3.62
C LEU A 8 9.48 -8.90 -3.37
N ARG A 9 9.85 -8.58 -2.13
CA ARG A 9 11.25 -8.53 -1.70
C ARG A 9 11.70 -9.91 -1.21
N GLY A 10 12.95 -10.28 -1.48
CA GLY A 10 13.55 -11.51 -0.95
C GLY A 10 13.13 -12.81 -1.65
N VAL A 11 12.36 -12.73 -2.74
CA VAL A 11 11.92 -13.91 -3.52
C VAL A 11 12.76 -14.05 -4.79
N SER A 12 13.15 -15.29 -5.12
CA SER A 12 13.80 -15.66 -6.37
C SER A 12 13.07 -16.84 -7.02
N PRO A 13 12.66 -16.75 -8.30
CA PRO A 13 12.85 -15.61 -9.20
C PRO A 13 12.01 -14.39 -8.79
N PRO A 14 12.35 -13.16 -9.25
CA PRO A 14 11.61 -11.96 -8.88
C PRO A 14 10.14 -12.02 -9.30
N VAL A 15 9.23 -11.84 -8.33
CA VAL A 15 7.79 -11.76 -8.56
C VAL A 15 7.33 -10.30 -8.49
N TRP A 16 6.59 -9.85 -9.50
CA TRP A 16 6.11 -8.47 -9.58
C TRP A 16 4.83 -8.32 -10.41
N TRP A 17 4.11 -7.23 -10.18
CA TRP A 17 2.90 -6.81 -10.90
C TRP A 17 3.02 -5.37 -11.40
N ARG A 18 2.34 -5.06 -12.50
CA ARG A 18 2.13 -3.67 -12.97
C ARG A 18 0.66 -3.32 -12.80
N LEU A 19 0.39 -2.28 -12.03
CA LEU A 19 -0.95 -1.78 -11.77
C LEU A 19 -1.12 -0.42 -12.46
N LEU A 20 -2.23 -0.25 -13.18
CA LEU A 20 -2.66 1.04 -13.72
C LEU A 20 -3.92 1.45 -12.99
N ILE A 21 -3.84 2.53 -12.22
CA ILE A 21 -4.90 2.95 -11.28
C ILE A 21 -5.13 4.46 -11.35
N PRO A 22 -6.33 4.95 -11.02
CA PRO A 22 -6.54 6.37 -10.77
C PRO A 22 -5.65 6.84 -9.61
N GLU A 23 -5.08 8.03 -9.69
CA GLU A 23 -4.31 8.62 -8.57
C GLU A 23 -5.21 9.07 -7.42
N GLN A 24 -6.52 9.19 -7.69
CA GLN A 24 -7.53 9.57 -6.71
C GLN A 24 -7.87 8.43 -5.74
N ILE A 25 -7.43 7.20 -6.02
CA ILE A 25 -7.71 6.10 -5.09
C ILE A 25 -7.02 6.33 -3.76
N THR A 26 -7.62 5.84 -2.69
CA THR A 26 -7.07 5.95 -1.33
C THR A 26 -6.04 4.87 -1.05
N VAL A 27 -5.26 5.04 0.01
CA VAL A 27 -4.33 4.00 0.49
C VAL A 27 -5.07 2.70 0.80
N ALA A 28 -6.27 2.78 1.39
CA ALA A 28 -7.12 1.61 1.64
C ALA A 28 -7.64 0.97 0.34
N GLN A 29 -7.95 1.74 -0.70
CA GLN A 29 -8.32 1.19 -1.99
C GLN A 29 -7.13 0.55 -2.72
N LEU A 30 -5.94 1.14 -2.60
CA LEU A 30 -4.71 0.55 -3.13
C LEU A 30 -4.46 -0.83 -2.50
N HIS A 31 -4.65 -0.96 -1.19
CA HIS A 31 -4.58 -2.26 -0.47
C HIS A 31 -5.48 -3.31 -1.12
N ARG A 32 -6.76 -2.99 -1.36
CA ARG A 32 -7.71 -3.90 -2.01
C ARG A 32 -7.29 -4.28 -3.43
N VAL A 33 -6.80 -3.32 -4.22
CA VAL A 33 -6.27 -3.60 -5.57
C VAL A 33 -5.09 -4.57 -5.51
N MET A 34 -4.18 -4.37 -4.55
CA MET A 34 -3.03 -5.26 -4.37
C MET A 34 -3.46 -6.68 -3.97
N GLN A 35 -4.45 -6.83 -3.09
CA GLN A 35 -4.99 -8.13 -2.71
C GLN A 35 -5.55 -8.91 -3.91
N LEU A 36 -6.37 -8.25 -4.72
CA LEU A 36 -6.91 -8.84 -5.94
C LEU A 36 -5.81 -9.26 -6.91
N ALA A 37 -4.76 -8.44 -7.06
CA ALA A 37 -3.64 -8.75 -7.95
C ALA A 37 -2.77 -9.90 -7.45
N MET A 38 -2.59 -10.02 -6.13
CA MET A 38 -1.75 -11.03 -5.49
C MET A 38 -2.50 -12.34 -5.17
N GLY A 39 -3.83 -12.35 -5.28
CA GLY A 39 -4.66 -13.51 -4.90
C GLY A 39 -4.68 -13.76 -3.38
N SER A 40 -4.51 -12.71 -2.57
CA SER A 40 -4.51 -12.81 -1.10
C SER A 40 -5.86 -12.36 -0.54
N ASN A 41 -6.35 -13.07 0.48
CA ASN A 41 -7.55 -12.68 1.23
C ASN A 41 -7.16 -11.80 2.42
N ASP A 42 -7.99 -10.82 2.77
CA ASP A 42 -7.80 -9.75 3.76
C ASP A 42 -7.73 -10.21 5.23
N GLU A 43 -6.92 -11.23 5.49
CA GLU A 43 -6.84 -11.92 6.78
C GLU A 43 -5.70 -11.38 7.66
N HIS A 44 -4.86 -10.48 7.15
CA HIS A 44 -3.66 -10.02 7.82
C HIS A 44 -3.52 -8.49 7.91
N LEU A 45 -2.82 -8.03 8.95
CA LEU A 45 -2.46 -6.63 9.11
C LEU A 45 -1.57 -6.17 7.94
N HIS A 46 -1.80 -4.93 7.51
CA HIS A 46 -1.05 -4.31 6.43
C HIS A 46 -0.66 -2.87 6.78
N ARG A 47 0.45 -2.41 6.21
CA ARG A 47 0.94 -1.04 6.38
C ARG A 47 1.77 -0.60 5.18
N PHE A 48 1.44 0.57 4.65
CA PHE A 48 2.27 1.34 3.75
C PHE A 48 3.22 2.23 4.53
N VAL A 49 4.45 2.37 4.05
CA VAL A 49 5.42 3.34 4.54
C VAL A 49 5.81 4.27 3.39
N ILE A 50 5.41 5.53 3.50
CA ILE A 50 5.67 6.59 2.52
C ILE A 50 6.46 7.68 3.24
N ARG A 51 7.69 7.95 2.78
CA ARG A 51 8.57 8.99 3.37
C ARG A 51 8.72 8.87 4.90
N GLY A 52 8.75 7.63 5.42
CA GLY A 52 8.87 7.33 6.86
C GLY A 52 7.55 7.32 7.63
N TRP A 53 6.48 7.83 7.05
CA TRP A 53 5.13 7.83 7.62
C TRP A 53 4.42 6.53 7.31
N ARG A 54 3.61 6.06 8.25
CA ARG A 54 2.97 4.74 8.24
C ARG A 54 1.46 4.89 8.05
N TYR A 55 0.88 4.12 7.13
CA TYR A 55 -0.54 4.17 6.77
C TYR A 55 -1.08 2.75 6.65
N GLY A 56 -2.10 2.32 7.40
CA GLY A 56 -2.55 0.93 7.35
C GLY A 56 -3.51 0.51 8.47
N GLY A 57 -3.98 -0.74 8.37
CA GLY A 57 -5.24 -1.28 8.92
C GLY A 57 -5.50 -1.25 10.44
N HIS A 58 -6.78 -1.51 10.71
CA HIS A 58 -7.55 -1.36 11.95
C HIS A 58 -7.14 -2.36 13.06
N ARG A 59 -7.12 -1.87 14.32
CA ARG A 59 -6.78 -2.55 15.59
C ARG A 59 -5.29 -2.64 15.92
N ASP A 60 -4.73 -1.54 16.41
CA ASP A 60 -4.33 -1.45 17.84
C ASP A 60 -3.53 -0.17 18.07
N GLY A 61 -4.19 0.80 18.70
CA GLY A 61 -3.63 1.74 19.68
C GLY A 61 -2.56 2.75 19.25
N ALA A 62 -1.93 2.60 18.09
CA ALA A 62 -0.84 3.48 17.70
C ALA A 62 -0.82 3.60 16.19
N LEU A 63 -1.26 4.74 15.67
CA LEU A 63 -0.72 5.38 14.48
C LEU A 63 -1.33 6.76 14.35
N GLN A 64 -0.48 7.74 14.05
CA GLN A 64 -0.89 9.13 13.81
C GLN A 64 -1.78 9.14 12.58
N PHE A 65 -3.10 9.09 12.79
CA PHE A 65 -4.09 9.21 11.74
C PHE A 65 -4.19 10.68 11.35
N PHE A 66 -3.68 11.03 10.18
CA PHE A 66 -4.30 12.09 9.39
C PHE A 66 -5.57 11.48 8.81
N ASP A 67 -6.73 11.84 9.35
CA ASP A 67 -8.08 11.49 8.88
C ASP A 67 -8.30 10.07 8.31
N GLY A 68 -7.65 9.03 8.84
CA GLY A 68 -7.89 7.64 8.43
C GLY A 68 -7.41 7.27 7.00
N PRO A 69 -7.00 6.00 6.79
CA PRO A 69 -6.52 5.52 5.48
C PRO A 69 -7.61 5.51 4.38
N ASP A 70 -8.87 5.63 4.78
CA ASP A 70 -10.04 5.63 3.89
C ASP A 70 -10.27 6.99 3.21
N THR A 71 -9.61 8.07 3.64
CA THR A 71 -9.79 9.41 3.07
C THR A 71 -8.56 9.92 2.31
N LEU A 72 -7.38 9.37 2.60
CA LEU A 72 -6.12 9.85 2.02
C LEU A 72 -5.86 9.24 0.65
N SER A 73 -6.01 10.05 -0.41
CA SER A 73 -5.75 9.67 -1.80
C SER A 73 -4.25 9.59 -2.12
N LEU A 74 -3.88 8.79 -3.12
CA LEU A 74 -2.50 8.70 -3.58
C LEU A 74 -1.99 10.02 -4.16
N ALA A 75 -2.87 10.82 -4.76
CA ALA A 75 -2.56 12.16 -5.27
C ALA A 75 -2.01 13.10 -4.17
N ALA A 76 -2.47 12.97 -2.93
CA ALA A 76 -2.04 13.81 -1.81
C ALA A 76 -0.55 13.64 -1.47
N PHE A 77 0.08 12.54 -1.89
CA PHE A 77 1.50 12.31 -1.63
C PHE A 77 2.43 12.95 -2.65
N ASP A 78 1.91 13.38 -3.81
CA ASP A 78 2.70 13.89 -4.93
C ASP A 78 3.92 12.98 -5.21
N LEU A 79 3.62 11.71 -5.49
CA LEU A 79 4.64 10.68 -5.70
C LEU A 79 5.41 10.96 -6.98
N ARG A 80 6.73 10.96 -6.89
CA ARG A 80 7.60 11.15 -8.06
C ARG A 80 7.77 9.84 -8.84
N GLU A 81 8.10 9.96 -10.11
CA GLU A 81 8.50 8.81 -10.91
C GLU A 81 9.67 8.07 -10.23
N HIS A 82 9.58 6.74 -10.16
CA HIS A 82 10.52 5.85 -9.46
C HIS A 82 10.59 6.02 -7.93
N GLU A 83 9.73 6.82 -7.30
CA GLU A 83 9.63 6.89 -5.85
C GLU A 83 9.16 5.53 -5.29
N ARG A 84 9.84 5.07 -4.22
CA ARG A 84 9.57 3.76 -3.62
C ARG A 84 8.67 3.92 -2.41
N VAL A 85 7.52 3.27 -2.46
CA VAL A 85 6.65 3.04 -1.30
C VAL A 85 6.90 1.63 -0.78
N ALA A 86 7.08 1.46 0.52
CA ALA A 86 7.12 0.12 1.10
C ALA A 86 5.71 -0.30 1.49
N TYR A 87 5.36 -1.53 1.18
CA TYR A 87 4.12 -2.17 1.62
C TYR A 87 4.50 -3.42 2.41
N VAL A 88 4.08 -3.45 3.67
CA VAL A 88 4.30 -4.56 4.60
C VAL A 88 2.96 -5.24 4.81
N TYR A 89 2.94 -6.54 4.59
CA TYR A 89 1.78 -7.41 4.71
C TYR A 89 2.14 -8.59 5.60
N ASP A 90 1.17 -9.10 6.36
CA ASP A 90 1.35 -10.27 7.22
C ASP A 90 2.45 -10.09 8.28
N PHE A 91 2.31 -9.05 9.10
CA PHE A 91 3.08 -8.95 10.33
C PHE A 91 2.22 -9.38 11.52
N THR A 92 2.72 -10.33 12.30
CA THR A 92 2.23 -10.64 13.63
C THR A 92 2.57 -9.49 14.57
N SER A 93 1.59 -9.07 15.39
CA SER A 93 1.80 -8.06 16.46
C SER A 93 2.78 -8.54 17.52
#